data_AF-A0A2D6FNG7-F1
#
_entry.id   AF-A0A2D6FNG7-F1
#
_cell.length_a   1.000
_cell.length_b   1.000
_cell.length_c   1.000
_cell.angle_alpha   90.00
_cell.angle_beta   90.00
_cell.angle_gamma   90.00
#
_symmetry.space_group_name_H-M   'P 1'
#
loop_
_entity.id
_entity.type
_entity.pdbx_description
1 polymer ?
#
loop_
_entity_poly.entity_id
_entity_poly.type
_entity_poly.pdbx_seq_one_letter_code
_entity_poly.pdbx_strand_id
1 'polypeptide(L)'
;MRLPDDEWRAMQACLDKLPHRPLVVEIGCFEGGTTQKIAEYIWPRDGRIIAVDPHQGNTGWVETHKSLNGFMKGAGQMENVIPILGTSLTASKMRLKPDFVFIDGDHSYEGCQLDCRLWSKTTPVIAFHDTLDKPVWKAIQEEILSDKTWHCEQTNSLLVCTKKKRSPLTIIKLKTKRAYYMLRRKLWKLKTQQTKNPILKKSASKSTPAESSKSQQQDSSPAKTTTTSPAHTSTKQDNASTSETSSQQKKADFTRTHNTKTQSSPQQNTQRGKQKNEPFAF
;
A
#
# COMPACT_ATOMS: atom_id res chain seq x y z
N MET A 1 10.05 -18.54 -5.51
CA MET A 1 10.11 -18.77 -4.05
C MET A 1 8.68 -18.81 -3.51
N ARG A 2 8.42 -19.50 -2.40
CA ARG A 2 7.14 -19.44 -1.69
C ARG A 2 7.41 -18.89 -0.29
N LEU A 3 6.57 -17.97 0.17
CA LEU A 3 6.62 -17.49 1.56
C LEU A 3 6.49 -18.66 2.55
N PRO A 4 7.29 -18.70 3.63
CA PRO A 4 7.06 -19.50 4.82
C PRO A 4 5.60 -19.42 5.31
N ASP A 5 5.11 -20.47 5.95
CA ASP A 5 3.69 -20.58 6.32
C ASP A 5 3.23 -19.52 7.32
N ASP A 6 4.09 -19.11 8.25
CA ASP A 6 3.79 -18.05 9.21
C ASP A 6 3.77 -16.67 8.57
N GLU A 7 4.73 -16.35 7.70
CA GLU A 7 4.71 -15.13 6.88
C GLU A 7 3.49 -15.07 5.97
N TRP A 8 3.14 -16.20 5.34
CA TRP A 8 1.91 -16.29 4.56
C TRP A 8 0.65 -16.03 5.40
N ARG A 9 0.55 -16.60 6.61
CA ARG A 9 -0.57 -16.35 7.52
C ARG A 9 -0.66 -14.87 7.92
N ALA A 10 0.47 -14.23 8.19
CA ALA A 10 0.53 -12.80 8.49
C ALA A 10 0.04 -11.95 7.30
N MET A 11 0.41 -12.33 6.07
CA MET A 11 -0.08 -11.68 4.85
C MET A 11 -1.58 -11.90 4.64
N GLN A 12 -2.09 -13.13 4.84
CA GLN A 12 -3.52 -13.46 4.73
C GLN A 12 -4.38 -12.59 5.65
N ALA A 13 -3.95 -12.39 6.89
CA ALA A 13 -4.67 -11.54 7.85
C ALA A 13 -4.85 -10.09 7.36
N CYS A 14 -4.01 -9.63 6.43
CA CYS A 14 -4.14 -8.34 5.77
C CYS A 14 -5.01 -8.43 4.51
N LEU A 15 -4.84 -9.48 3.70
CA LEU A 15 -5.67 -9.73 2.52
C LEU A 15 -7.16 -9.89 2.88
N ASP A 16 -7.48 -10.44 4.05
CA ASP A 16 -8.86 -10.61 4.56
C ASP A 16 -9.58 -9.29 4.81
N LYS A 17 -8.82 -8.23 5.10
CA LYS A 17 -9.36 -6.90 5.42
C LYS A 17 -9.57 -6.03 4.18
N LEU A 18 -9.15 -6.52 3.00
CA LEU A 18 -9.30 -5.80 1.74
C LEU A 18 -10.78 -5.80 1.27
N PRO A 19 -11.20 -4.79 0.49
CA PRO A 19 -12.56 -4.74 -0.05
C PRO A 19 -12.85 -5.91 -1.00
N HIS A 20 -14.11 -6.05 -1.40
CA HIS A 20 -14.49 -6.91 -2.52
C HIS A 20 -13.83 -6.40 -3.82
N ARG A 21 -13.42 -7.30 -4.71
CA ARG A 21 -12.62 -7.01 -5.92
C ARG A 21 -11.30 -6.28 -5.61
N PRO A 22 -10.48 -6.79 -4.69
CA PRO A 22 -9.24 -6.12 -4.33
C PRO A 22 -8.29 -6.06 -5.53
N LEU A 23 -7.62 -4.92 -5.70
CA LEU A 23 -6.48 -4.79 -6.60
C LEU A 23 -5.18 -4.93 -5.82
N VAL A 24 -4.44 -6.00 -6.09
CA VAL A 24 -3.12 -6.27 -5.52
C VAL A 24 -2.04 -5.93 -6.53
N VAL A 25 -0.91 -5.41 -6.07
CA VAL A 25 0.33 -5.30 -6.85
C VAL A 25 1.43 -6.07 -6.15
N GLU A 26 2.21 -6.85 -6.89
CA GLU A 26 3.44 -7.48 -6.42
C GLU A 26 4.62 -6.94 -7.24
N ILE A 27 5.67 -6.50 -6.56
CA ILE A 27 6.93 -6.03 -7.16
C ILE A 27 7.99 -7.09 -6.90
N GLY A 28 8.56 -7.65 -7.96
CA GLY A 28 9.53 -8.75 -7.88
C GLY A 28 8.87 -10.13 -7.89
N CYS A 29 8.05 -10.44 -8.89
CA CYS A 29 7.31 -11.69 -8.89
C CYS A 29 8.14 -12.94 -9.24
N PHE A 30 9.33 -12.79 -9.82
CA PHE A 30 10.23 -13.88 -10.23
C PHE A 30 9.46 -15.01 -10.96
N GLU A 31 9.57 -16.27 -10.55
CA GLU A 31 8.84 -17.40 -11.15
C GLU A 31 7.34 -17.47 -10.77
N GLY A 32 6.81 -16.52 -10.01
CA GLY A 32 5.37 -16.37 -9.73
C GLY A 32 4.81 -17.21 -8.58
N GLY A 33 5.65 -17.79 -7.73
CA GLY A 33 5.21 -18.65 -6.63
C GLY A 33 4.31 -17.95 -5.61
N THR A 34 4.69 -16.75 -5.19
CA THR A 34 3.87 -15.91 -4.29
C THR A 34 2.69 -15.29 -5.05
N THR A 35 2.90 -14.82 -6.29
CA THR A 35 1.83 -14.33 -7.19
C THR A 35 0.67 -15.30 -7.29
N GLN A 36 0.96 -16.58 -7.60
CA GLN A 36 -0.03 -17.63 -7.74
C GLN A 36 -0.84 -17.80 -6.45
N LYS A 37 -0.15 -17.86 -5.30
CA LYS A 37 -0.79 -18.04 -3.99
C LYS A 37 -1.72 -16.87 -3.64
N ILE A 38 -1.30 -15.63 -3.91
CA ILE A 38 -2.14 -14.45 -3.73
C ILE A 38 -3.33 -14.48 -4.70
N ALA A 39 -3.09 -14.77 -5.97
CA ALA A 39 -4.13 -14.83 -7.01
C ALA A 39 -5.23 -15.84 -6.66
N GLU A 40 -4.86 -17.05 -6.23
CA GLU A 40 -5.78 -18.09 -5.75
C GLU A 40 -6.59 -17.60 -4.54
N TYR A 41 -5.93 -16.91 -3.59
CA TYR A 41 -6.56 -16.43 -2.36
C TYR A 41 -7.61 -15.32 -2.59
N ILE A 42 -7.35 -14.41 -3.54
CA ILE A 42 -8.25 -13.28 -3.80
C ILE A 42 -9.29 -13.57 -4.88
N TRP A 43 -9.13 -14.65 -5.66
CA TRP A 43 -10.05 -15.04 -6.73
C TRP A 43 -11.52 -15.18 -6.31
N PRO A 44 -11.87 -15.81 -5.16
CA PRO A 44 -13.26 -15.92 -4.72
C PRO A 44 -13.97 -14.57 -4.48
N ARG A 45 -13.21 -13.47 -4.39
CA ARG A 45 -13.71 -12.10 -4.22
C ARG A 45 -13.62 -11.27 -5.50
N ASP A 46 -13.44 -11.91 -6.66
CA ASP A 46 -13.17 -11.27 -7.96
C ASP A 46 -11.98 -10.29 -7.90
N GLY A 47 -10.98 -10.64 -7.09
CA GLY A 47 -9.74 -9.88 -6.92
C GLY A 47 -8.75 -10.13 -8.04
N ARG A 48 -7.91 -9.14 -8.31
CA ARG A 48 -6.86 -9.18 -9.34
C ARG A 48 -5.50 -8.83 -8.76
N ILE A 49 -4.46 -9.42 -9.32
CA ILE A 49 -3.07 -9.08 -9.01
C ILE A 49 -2.34 -8.61 -10.27
N ILE A 50 -1.60 -7.52 -10.11
CA ILE A 50 -0.65 -7.03 -11.10
C ILE A 50 0.74 -7.48 -10.64
N ALA A 51 1.36 -8.39 -11.38
CA ALA A 51 2.68 -8.93 -11.06
C ALA A 51 3.73 -8.17 -11.90
N VAL A 52 4.66 -7.48 -11.24
CA VAL A 52 5.64 -6.59 -11.88
C VAL A 52 7.03 -7.16 -11.70
N ASP A 53 7.69 -7.50 -12.81
CA ASP A 53 9.08 -7.94 -12.81
C ASP A 53 9.70 -7.66 -14.19
N PRO A 54 10.91 -7.08 -14.29
CA PRO A 54 11.58 -6.93 -15.57
C PRO A 54 12.02 -8.28 -16.16
N HIS A 55 12.08 -9.34 -15.35
CA HIS A 55 12.70 -10.63 -15.61
C HIS A 55 14.13 -10.53 -16.13
N GLN A 56 14.77 -9.38 -15.98
CA GLN A 56 16.15 -9.12 -16.33
C GLN A 56 16.96 -9.41 -15.07
N GLY A 57 17.61 -10.59 -15.02
CA GLY A 57 18.35 -10.99 -13.82
C GLY A 57 19.42 -9.94 -13.51
N ASN A 58 19.22 -9.15 -12.44
CA ASN A 58 20.12 -8.05 -12.09
C ASN A 58 21.45 -8.55 -11.48
N THR A 59 21.59 -9.86 -11.25
CA THR A 59 22.63 -10.41 -10.38
C THR A 59 23.41 -11.58 -10.99
N GLY A 60 23.16 -11.94 -12.26
CA GLY A 60 23.87 -13.04 -12.93
C GLY A 60 23.51 -14.46 -12.45
N TRP A 61 22.55 -14.61 -11.51
CA TRP A 61 22.15 -15.90 -10.93
C TRP A 61 21.02 -16.62 -11.67
N VAL A 62 20.26 -15.90 -12.50
CA VAL A 62 19.13 -16.47 -13.24
C VAL A 62 19.11 -15.93 -14.66
N GLU A 63 19.09 -16.84 -15.64
CA GLU A 63 18.84 -16.49 -17.02
C GLU A 63 17.45 -15.86 -17.14
N THR A 64 17.36 -14.66 -17.72
CA THR A 64 16.12 -13.92 -17.95
C THR A 64 14.99 -14.77 -18.53
N HIS A 65 15.34 -15.73 -19.39
CA HIS A 65 14.36 -16.64 -19.97
C HIS A 65 13.79 -17.63 -18.96
N LYS A 66 14.55 -18.06 -17.94
CA LYS A 66 14.10 -19.07 -16.98
C LYS A 66 13.03 -18.53 -16.03
N SER A 67 13.24 -17.35 -15.44
CA SER A 67 12.27 -16.78 -14.50
C SER A 67 10.95 -16.44 -15.20
N LEU A 68 11.02 -15.81 -16.39
CA LEU A 68 9.83 -15.51 -17.18
C LEU A 68 9.10 -16.78 -17.62
N ASN A 69 9.82 -17.81 -18.07
CA ASN A 69 9.20 -19.09 -18.44
C ASN A 69 8.55 -19.77 -17.23
N GLY A 70 9.17 -19.71 -16.05
CA GLY A 70 8.58 -20.21 -14.81
C GLY A 70 7.28 -19.48 -14.48
N PHE A 71 7.31 -18.15 -14.50
CA PHE A 71 6.14 -17.31 -14.28
C PHE A 71 5.00 -17.64 -15.27
N MET A 72 5.31 -17.67 -16.57
CA MET A 72 4.33 -17.92 -17.63
C MET A 72 3.76 -19.34 -17.60
N LYS A 73 4.47 -20.32 -17.01
CA LYS A 73 3.93 -21.69 -16.81
C LYS A 73 3.07 -21.82 -15.55
N GLY A 74 3.21 -20.91 -14.59
CA GLY A 74 2.47 -20.89 -13.34
C GLY A 74 1.47 -19.74 -13.31
N ALA A 75 1.75 -18.71 -12.50
CA ALA A 75 0.87 -17.57 -12.27
C ALA A 75 0.42 -16.87 -13.56
N GLY A 76 1.26 -16.81 -14.60
CA GLY A 76 0.94 -16.17 -15.87
C GLY A 76 -0.18 -16.83 -16.67
N GLN A 77 -0.63 -18.05 -16.31
CA GLN A 77 -1.80 -18.70 -16.93
C GLN A 77 -3.13 -18.35 -16.23
N MET A 78 -3.09 -17.65 -15.09
CA MET A 78 -4.29 -17.37 -14.30
C MET A 78 -5.04 -16.14 -14.81
N GLU A 79 -6.37 -16.23 -14.89
CA GLU A 79 -7.22 -15.17 -15.45
C GLU A 79 -7.21 -13.85 -14.65
N ASN A 80 -6.93 -13.89 -13.33
CA ASN A 80 -6.81 -12.70 -12.49
C ASN A 80 -5.37 -12.19 -12.29
N VAL A 81 -4.41 -12.74 -13.02
CA VAL A 81 -3.02 -12.27 -12.99
C VAL A 81 -2.77 -11.41 -14.22
N ILE A 82 -2.32 -10.18 -13.99
CA ILE A 82 -1.94 -9.23 -15.04
C ILE A 82 -0.42 -9.05 -14.97
N PRO A 83 0.36 -9.72 -15.85
CA PRO A 83 1.80 -9.54 -15.87
C PRO A 83 2.20 -8.18 -16.44
N ILE A 84 3.16 -7.52 -15.79
CA ILE A 84 3.88 -6.37 -16.32
C ILE A 84 5.35 -6.74 -16.40
N LEU A 85 5.81 -6.99 -17.64
CA LEU A 85 7.21 -7.16 -17.94
C LEU A 85 7.91 -5.79 -17.90
N GLY A 86 8.36 -5.38 -16.72
CA GLY A 86 8.96 -4.07 -16.53
C GLY A 86 9.37 -3.80 -15.09
N THR A 87 10.05 -2.67 -14.91
CA THR A 87 10.48 -2.22 -13.58
C THR A 87 9.32 -1.62 -12.78
N SER A 88 9.47 -1.58 -11.45
CA SER A 88 8.57 -0.87 -10.53
C SER A 88 8.31 0.58 -10.96
N LEU A 89 9.34 1.31 -11.41
CA LEU A 89 9.20 2.66 -11.94
C LEU A 89 8.27 2.70 -13.16
N THR A 90 8.36 1.73 -14.06
CA THR A 90 7.51 1.65 -15.25
C THR A 90 6.06 1.39 -14.86
N ALA A 91 5.82 0.41 -13.98
CA ALA A 91 4.47 0.11 -13.48
C ALA A 91 3.86 1.30 -12.72
N SER A 92 4.64 2.05 -11.95
CA SER A 92 4.14 3.21 -11.19
C SER A 92 3.54 4.32 -12.08
N LYS A 93 3.99 4.43 -13.34
CA LYS A 93 3.48 5.42 -14.30
C LYS A 93 2.03 5.16 -14.71
N MET A 94 1.52 3.94 -14.49
CA MET A 94 0.12 3.58 -14.75
C MET A 94 -0.85 4.20 -13.74
N ARG A 95 -0.36 4.86 -12.68
CA ARG A 95 -1.17 5.57 -11.66
C ARG A 95 -2.24 4.66 -11.02
N LEU A 96 -1.85 3.41 -10.78
CA LEU A 96 -2.67 2.41 -10.10
C LEU A 96 -3.02 2.89 -8.67
N LYS A 97 -4.13 2.38 -8.15
CA LYS A 97 -4.57 2.58 -6.76
C LYS A 97 -4.82 1.21 -6.12
N PRO A 98 -3.76 0.42 -5.87
CA PRO A 98 -3.91 -0.89 -5.28
C PRO A 98 -4.43 -0.79 -3.84
N ASP A 99 -5.19 -1.79 -3.43
CA ASP A 99 -5.62 -1.99 -2.04
C ASP A 99 -4.50 -2.60 -1.19
N PHE A 100 -3.58 -3.31 -1.84
CA PHE A 100 -2.43 -3.97 -1.21
C PHE A 100 -1.24 -4.00 -2.17
N VAL A 101 -0.04 -3.73 -1.65
CA VAL A 101 1.22 -3.86 -2.40
C VAL A 101 2.16 -4.79 -1.65
N PHE A 102 2.73 -5.77 -2.33
CA PHE A 102 3.80 -6.63 -1.81
C PHE A 102 5.11 -6.32 -2.55
N ILE A 103 6.19 -6.04 -1.80
CA ILE A 103 7.51 -5.71 -2.33
C ILE A 103 8.48 -6.83 -1.94
N ASP A 104 9.00 -7.51 -2.96
CA ASP A 104 9.94 -8.65 -2.89
C ASP A 104 10.88 -8.63 -4.12
N GLY A 105 11.34 -7.42 -4.47
CA GLY A 105 12.07 -7.13 -5.71
C GLY A 105 13.57 -6.96 -5.52
N ASP A 106 14.07 -5.75 -5.78
CA ASP A 106 15.50 -5.45 -5.70
C ASP A 106 15.92 -5.25 -4.23
N HIS A 107 16.86 -6.07 -3.76
CA HIS A 107 17.39 -6.03 -2.38
C HIS A 107 18.52 -5.02 -2.18
N SER A 108 18.85 -4.20 -3.18
CA SER A 108 19.67 -3.01 -2.98
C SER A 108 18.89 -1.95 -2.17
N TYR A 109 19.63 -1.10 -1.46
CA TYR A 109 19.02 0.02 -0.75
C TYR A 109 18.30 0.96 -1.72
N GLU A 110 18.90 1.26 -2.87
CA GLU A 110 18.35 2.16 -3.89
C GLU A 110 17.06 1.60 -4.50
N GLY A 111 17.03 0.30 -4.82
CA GLY A 111 15.86 -0.39 -5.36
C GLY A 111 14.70 -0.40 -4.36
N CYS A 112 14.95 -0.88 -3.14
CA CYS A 112 13.94 -0.91 -2.08
C CYS A 112 13.44 0.49 -1.70
N GLN A 113 14.33 1.48 -1.61
CA GLN A 113 13.95 2.88 -1.32
C GLN A 113 13.06 3.45 -2.44
N LEU A 114 13.38 3.17 -3.70
CA LEU A 114 12.56 3.60 -4.83
C LEU A 114 11.16 2.99 -4.73
N ASP A 115 11.05 1.68 -4.47
CA ASP A 115 9.76 0.99 -4.32
C ASP A 115 8.94 1.55 -3.16
N CYS A 116 9.56 1.81 -2.02
CA CYS A 116 8.92 2.48 -0.89
C CYS A 116 8.31 3.83 -1.32
N ARG A 117 9.07 4.68 -2.03
CA ARG A 117 8.61 6.01 -2.46
C ARG A 117 7.49 5.97 -3.48
N LEU A 118 7.55 5.03 -4.42
CA LEU A 118 6.57 4.88 -5.49
C LEU A 118 5.23 4.38 -4.93
N TRP A 119 5.27 3.33 -4.12
CA TRP A 119 4.05 2.57 -3.79
C TRP A 119 3.38 2.99 -2.49
N SER A 120 4.13 3.41 -1.46
CA SER A 120 3.57 3.79 -0.14
C SER A 120 2.48 4.86 -0.23
N LYS A 121 2.52 5.75 -1.23
CA LYS A 121 1.51 6.80 -1.41
C LYS A 121 0.22 6.31 -2.07
N THR A 122 0.28 5.19 -2.79
CA THR A 122 -0.81 4.69 -3.64
C THR A 122 -1.69 3.64 -2.97
N THR A 123 -1.18 2.97 -1.94
CA THR A 123 -1.86 1.89 -1.23
C THR A 123 -2.20 2.23 0.23
N PRO A 124 -3.27 1.68 0.82
CA PRO A 124 -3.50 1.70 2.26
C PRO A 124 -2.73 0.60 3.01
N VAL A 125 -2.30 -0.47 2.33
CA VAL A 125 -1.56 -1.59 2.94
C VAL A 125 -0.35 -1.95 2.07
N ILE A 126 0.81 -2.09 2.69
CA ILE A 126 2.06 -2.45 2.02
C ILE A 126 2.79 -3.50 2.84
N ALA A 127 3.35 -4.50 2.18
CA ALA A 127 4.16 -5.54 2.79
C ALA A 127 5.52 -5.63 2.11
N PHE A 128 6.54 -5.94 2.89
CA PHE A 128 7.93 -6.07 2.45
C PHE A 128 8.45 -7.44 2.89
N HIS A 129 9.10 -8.15 1.97
CA HIS A 129 9.85 -9.36 2.30
C HIS A 129 11.33 -9.05 2.56
N ASP A 130 12.08 -10.05 3.00
CA ASP A 130 13.51 -9.99 3.31
C ASP A 130 13.92 -8.81 4.21
N THR A 131 13.08 -8.43 5.17
CA THR A 131 13.36 -7.31 6.10
C THR A 131 14.49 -7.59 7.10
N LEU A 132 15.10 -8.78 7.05
CA LEU A 132 16.33 -9.10 7.78
C LEU A 132 17.59 -8.70 7.00
N ASP A 133 17.47 -8.41 5.70
CA ASP A 133 18.54 -7.84 4.89
C ASP A 133 18.77 -6.36 5.27
N LYS A 134 20.05 -5.99 5.47
CA LYS A 134 20.42 -4.67 6.00
C LYS A 134 20.06 -3.52 5.04
N PRO A 135 20.44 -3.57 3.75
CA PRO A 135 19.97 -2.59 2.75
C PRO A 135 18.45 -2.42 2.72
N VAL A 136 17.69 -3.53 2.67
CA VAL A 136 16.22 -3.52 2.65
C VAL A 136 15.66 -2.85 3.90
N TRP A 137 16.10 -3.29 5.08
CA TRP A 137 15.64 -2.74 6.35
C TRP A 137 15.93 -1.25 6.48
N LYS A 138 17.12 -0.80 6.07
CA LYS A 138 17.49 0.62 6.10
C LYS A 138 16.55 1.47 5.24
N ALA A 139 16.23 1.02 4.02
CA ALA A 139 15.31 1.73 3.14
C ALA A 139 13.90 1.84 3.76
N ILE A 140 13.39 0.74 4.32
CA ILE A 140 12.09 0.69 5.00
C ILE A 140 12.06 1.62 6.22
N GLN A 141 13.13 1.65 7.02
CA GLN A 141 13.23 2.52 8.18
C GLN A 141 13.10 4.00 7.80
N GLU A 142 13.83 4.42 6.77
CA GLU A 142 13.89 5.80 6.34
C GLU A 142 12.59 6.26 5.65
N GLU A 143 11.97 5.42 4.82
CA GLU A 143 10.81 5.81 3.99
C GLU A 143 9.45 5.47 4.61
N ILE A 144 9.36 4.40 5.38
CA ILE A 144 8.07 3.89 5.91
C ILE A 144 7.97 4.11 7.41
N LEU A 145 8.93 3.63 8.19
CA LEU A 145 8.83 3.67 9.66
C LEU A 145 9.02 5.08 10.24
N SER A 146 9.66 5.98 9.50
CA SER A 146 9.74 7.40 9.84
C SER A 146 8.37 8.11 9.76
N ASP A 147 7.44 7.59 8.94
CA ASP A 147 6.08 8.12 8.80
C ASP A 147 5.13 7.47 9.82
N LYS A 148 4.81 8.24 10.86
CA LYS A 148 3.92 7.84 11.96
C LYS A 148 2.48 7.51 11.53
N THR A 149 2.10 7.78 10.28
CA THR A 149 0.80 7.39 9.74
C THR A 149 0.69 5.88 9.47
N TRP A 150 1.80 5.16 9.45
CA TRP A 150 1.82 3.69 9.37
C TRP A 150 1.72 3.03 10.74
N HIS A 151 1.10 1.85 10.76
CA HIS A 151 1.16 0.84 11.82
C HIS A 151 1.75 -0.42 11.20
N CYS A 152 2.86 -0.91 11.74
CA CYS A 152 3.60 -2.01 11.14
C CYS A 152 3.78 -3.18 12.13
N GLU A 153 3.67 -4.39 11.61
CA GLU A 153 3.83 -5.65 12.33
C GLU A 153 4.79 -6.54 11.55
N GLN A 154 5.78 -7.13 12.23
CA GLN A 154 6.79 -7.99 11.62
C GLN A 154 6.57 -9.44 12.03
N THR A 155 6.68 -10.35 11.08
CA THR A 155 6.70 -11.81 11.27
C THR A 155 7.88 -12.34 10.48
N ASN A 156 8.93 -12.79 11.16
CA ASN A 156 10.20 -13.20 10.54
C ASN A 156 10.77 -12.13 9.58
N SER A 157 10.93 -12.44 8.29
CA SER A 157 11.42 -11.49 7.29
C SER A 157 10.31 -10.73 6.55
N LEU A 158 9.04 -10.93 6.95
CA LEU A 158 7.91 -10.17 6.43
C LEU A 158 7.55 -9.02 7.38
N LEU A 159 7.53 -7.78 6.86
CA LEU A 159 6.95 -6.62 7.53
C LEU A 159 5.68 -6.19 6.80
N VAL A 160 4.55 -6.12 7.51
CA VAL A 160 3.31 -5.57 6.97
C VAL A 160 2.98 -4.24 7.63
N CYS A 161 2.72 -3.23 6.83
CA CYS A 161 2.39 -1.88 7.25
C CYS A 161 1.00 -1.47 6.73
N THR A 162 0.17 -0.95 7.62
CA THR A 162 -1.18 -0.47 7.33
C THR A 162 -1.30 1.02 7.66
N LYS A 163 -1.93 1.81 6.79
CA LYS A 163 -2.21 3.23 7.09
C LYS A 163 -3.24 3.33 8.21
N LYS A 164 -2.91 4.07 9.26
CA LYS A 164 -3.84 4.43 10.33
C LYS A 164 -5.02 5.19 9.71
N LYS A 165 -6.23 4.69 9.94
CA LYS A 165 -7.45 5.45 9.62
C LYS A 165 -7.39 6.78 10.36
N ARG A 166 -7.38 7.90 9.63
CA ARG A 166 -7.46 9.21 10.27
C ARG A 166 -8.78 9.29 11.02
N SER A 167 -8.74 9.69 12.29
CA SER A 167 -9.98 9.90 13.04
C SER A 167 -10.85 10.94 12.33
N PRO A 168 -12.19 10.79 12.32
CA PRO A 168 -13.09 11.78 11.74
C PRO A 168 -12.80 13.21 12.21
N LEU A 169 -12.46 13.37 13.50
CA LEU A 169 -12.06 14.65 14.10
C LEU A 169 -10.80 15.24 13.45
N THR A 170 -9.81 14.42 13.11
CA THR A 170 -8.60 14.87 12.40
C THR A 170 -8.94 15.37 11.00
N ILE A 171 -9.85 14.68 10.30
CA ILE A 171 -10.34 15.08 8.98
C ILE A 171 -11.05 16.43 9.07
N ILE A 172 -11.94 16.61 10.05
CA ILE A 172 -12.66 17.87 10.28
C ILE A 172 -11.68 19.00 10.56
N LYS A 173 -10.73 18.81 11.50
CA LYS A 173 -9.69 19.82 11.83
C LYS A 173 -8.89 20.24 10.59
N LEU A 174 -8.51 19.30 9.73
CA LEU A 174 -7.77 19.60 8.49
C LEU A 174 -8.61 20.41 7.50
N LYS A 175 -9.90 20.06 7.32
CA LYS A 175 -10.82 20.83 6.47
C LYS A 175 -10.99 22.26 6.99
N THR A 176 -11.21 22.44 8.29
CA THR A 176 -11.34 23.76 8.92
C THR A 176 -10.07 24.58 8.78
N LYS A 177 -8.89 23.98 9.01
CA LYS A 177 -7.59 24.65 8.85
C LYS A 177 -7.35 25.10 7.41
N ARG A 178 -7.68 24.26 6.42
CA ARG A 178 -7.58 24.61 4.99
C ARG A 178 -8.54 25.75 4.63
N ALA A 179 -9.80 25.70 5.07
CA ALA A 179 -10.78 26.75 4.85
C ALA A 179 -10.30 28.09 5.46
N TYR A 180 -9.78 28.06 6.69
CA TYR A 180 -9.18 29.21 7.35
C TYR A 180 -8.04 29.84 6.54
N TYR A 181 -7.08 29.04 6.04
CA TYR A 181 -5.98 29.57 5.21
C TYR A 181 -6.46 30.16 3.89
N MET A 182 -7.46 29.54 3.25
CA MET A 182 -8.06 30.07 2.01
C MET A 182 -8.71 31.44 2.25
N LEU A 183 -9.46 31.60 3.33
CA LEU A 183 -10.08 32.86 3.72
C LEU A 183 -9.02 33.94 4.02
N ARG A 184 -8.01 33.61 4.83
CA ARG A 184 -6.92 34.52 5.17
C ARG A 184 -6.16 34.99 3.93
N ARG A 185 -5.88 34.09 2.99
CA ARG A 185 -5.24 34.44 1.70
C ARG A 185 -6.12 35.37 0.86
N LYS A 186 -7.43 35.16 0.83
CA LYS A 186 -8.39 36.04 0.13
C LYS A 186 -8.41 37.44 0.75
N LEU A 187 -8.47 37.54 2.08
CA LEU A 187 -8.43 38.82 2.81
C LEU A 187 -7.11 39.58 2.59
N TRP A 188 -5.98 38.88 2.56
CA TRP A 188 -4.69 39.49 2.26
C TRP A 188 -4.63 40.08 0.84
N LYS A 189 -5.19 39.38 -0.16
CA LYS A 189 -5.31 39.90 -1.53
C LYS A 189 -6.18 41.16 -1.62
N LEU A 190 -7.29 41.20 -0.87
CA LEU A 190 -8.16 42.38 -0.84
C LEU A 190 -7.46 43.60 -0.22
N LYS A 191 -6.75 43.40 0.91
CA LYS A 191 -5.97 44.48 1.54
C LYS A 191 -4.86 45.02 0.62
N THR A 192 -4.17 44.13 -0.09
CA THR A 192 -3.10 44.53 -1.02
C THR A 192 -3.62 45.21 -2.30
N GLN A 193 -4.85 44.92 -2.74
CA GLN A 193 -5.51 45.67 -3.82
C GLN A 193 -5.93 47.08 -3.37
N GLN A 194 -6.42 47.22 -2.12
CA GLN A 194 -6.77 48.53 -1.57
C GLN A 194 -5.57 49.46 -1.40
N THR A 195 -4.38 48.92 -1.06
CA THR A 195 -3.16 49.74 -0.95
C THR A 195 -2.56 50.14 -2.29
N LYS A 196 -2.81 49.36 -3.36
CA LYS A 196 -2.32 49.65 -4.72
C LYS A 196 -3.19 50.64 -5.51
N ASN A 197 -4.39 50.97 -5.03
CA ASN A 197 -5.28 51.99 -5.62
C ASN A 197 -5.42 53.22 -4.69
N PRO A 198 -4.39 54.09 -4.58
CA PRO A 198 -4.47 55.30 -3.75
C PRO A 198 -5.42 56.38 -4.29
N ILE A 199 -5.97 56.22 -5.50
CA ILE A 199 -6.68 57.28 -6.23
C ILE A 199 -8.08 57.59 -5.67
N LEU A 200 -8.68 56.70 -4.86
CA LEU A 200 -10.04 56.89 -4.32
C LEU A 200 -10.10 57.56 -2.93
N LYS A 201 -8.97 57.88 -2.29
CA LYS A 201 -8.98 58.47 -0.93
C LYS A 201 -9.09 60.01 -0.87
N LYS A 202 -9.18 60.71 -2.00
CA LYS A 202 -9.20 62.20 -2.02
C LYS A 202 -10.58 62.86 -2.06
N SER A 203 -11.71 62.14 -2.02
CA SER A 203 -13.05 62.76 -2.15
C SER A 203 -13.95 62.74 -0.90
N ALA A 204 -13.47 62.29 0.27
CA ALA A 204 -14.30 62.15 1.47
C ALA A 204 -13.95 63.11 2.62
N SER A 205 -13.59 64.36 2.31
CA SER A 205 -13.57 65.44 3.32
C SER A 205 -14.82 66.31 3.20
N LYS A 206 -15.54 66.47 4.32
CA LYS A 206 -16.69 67.34 4.59
C LYS A 206 -18.09 66.74 4.39
N SER A 207 -18.54 66.02 5.41
CA SER A 207 -19.89 66.20 5.94
C SER A 207 -19.92 65.74 7.39
N THR A 208 -19.99 66.71 8.29
CA THR A 208 -20.34 66.57 9.71
C THR A 208 -21.76 66.02 9.84
N PRO A 209 -22.01 64.95 10.61
CA PRO A 209 -23.34 64.64 11.09
C PRO A 209 -23.50 65.05 12.56
N ALA A 210 -24.62 65.70 12.80
CA ALA A 210 -25.09 66.19 14.08
C ALA A 210 -25.35 65.07 15.11
N GLU A 211 -25.26 65.46 16.37
CA GLU A 211 -25.72 64.73 17.54
C GLU A 211 -27.22 64.36 17.44
N SER A 212 -27.55 63.10 17.69
CA SER A 212 -28.87 62.76 18.25
C SER A 212 -28.82 61.49 19.11
N SER A 213 -28.92 61.71 20.42
CA SER A 213 -29.79 61.00 21.38
C SER A 213 -29.81 59.46 21.42
N LYS A 214 -29.25 58.96 22.53
CA LYS A 214 -29.84 58.00 23.50
C LYS A 214 -31.09 57.22 23.09
N SER A 215 -31.04 55.89 23.17
CA SER A 215 -32.04 55.08 23.91
C SER A 215 -31.62 53.61 24.09
N GLN A 216 -31.55 53.23 25.37
CA GLN A 216 -32.06 52.01 26.01
C GLN A 216 -31.56 50.60 25.62
N GLN A 217 -30.95 50.01 26.66
CA GLN A 217 -30.83 48.59 26.99
C GLN A 217 -32.14 47.81 26.80
N GLN A 218 -32.02 46.53 26.42
CA GLN A 218 -32.75 45.46 27.11
C GLN A 218 -32.04 44.11 26.97
N ASP A 219 -31.76 43.54 28.14
CA ASP A 219 -31.30 42.18 28.41
C ASP A 219 -32.32 41.11 27.98
N SER A 220 -31.83 39.97 27.49
CA SER A 220 -32.43 38.66 27.82
C SER A 220 -31.57 37.47 27.34
N SER A 221 -31.08 36.72 28.31
CA SER A 221 -30.66 35.31 28.27
C SER A 221 -30.62 34.82 29.74
N PRO A 222 -30.68 33.52 30.09
CA PRO A 222 -30.81 32.32 29.26
C PRO A 222 -31.86 31.30 29.77
N ALA A 223 -32.32 30.37 28.92
CA ALA A 223 -33.02 29.16 29.37
C ALA A 223 -32.08 27.95 29.37
N LYS A 224 -31.74 27.47 30.57
CA LYS A 224 -31.12 26.17 30.84
C LYS A 224 -32.16 25.07 30.61
N THR A 225 -31.80 24.03 29.87
CA THR A 225 -32.49 22.72 29.91
C THR A 225 -31.49 21.66 30.31
N THR A 226 -31.66 21.21 31.55
CA THR A 226 -31.13 19.97 32.12
C THR A 226 -31.95 18.79 31.61
N THR A 227 -31.29 17.77 31.07
CA THR A 227 -31.90 16.44 30.94
C THR A 227 -30.91 15.36 31.35
N THR A 228 -31.41 14.55 32.26
CA THR A 228 -30.88 13.45 33.05
C THR A 228 -30.49 12.21 32.24
N SER A 229 -29.41 11.55 32.68
CA SER A 229 -29.15 10.11 32.45
C SER A 229 -30.24 9.24 33.09
N PRO A 230 -30.35 7.96 32.71
CA PRO A 230 -29.88 6.95 33.65
C PRO A 230 -29.06 5.80 33.02
N ALA A 231 -28.20 5.26 33.88
CA ALA A 231 -27.44 4.03 33.72
C ALA A 231 -28.32 2.78 33.91
N HIS A 232 -27.95 1.67 33.28
CA HIS A 232 -28.35 0.28 33.56
C HIS A 232 -27.66 -0.61 32.50
N THR A 233 -27.17 -1.83 32.72
CA THR A 233 -26.82 -2.63 33.88
C THR A 233 -25.86 -3.71 33.34
N SER A 234 -25.00 -4.23 34.21
CA SER A 234 -24.18 -5.41 33.99
C SER A 234 -24.98 -6.66 33.66
N THR A 235 -24.42 -7.56 32.86
CA THR A 235 -24.62 -9.00 33.08
C THR A 235 -23.36 -9.77 32.66
N LYS A 236 -22.78 -10.45 33.65
CA LYS A 236 -21.85 -11.57 33.50
C LYS A 236 -22.58 -12.71 32.79
N GLN A 237 -21.86 -13.50 31.99
CA GLN A 237 -21.95 -14.95 32.15
C GLN A 237 -20.73 -15.66 31.57
N ASP A 238 -20.26 -16.58 32.40
CA ASP A 238 -19.17 -17.52 32.21
C ASP A 238 -19.48 -18.54 31.10
N ASN A 239 -18.43 -19.11 30.50
CA ASN A 239 -18.29 -20.57 30.49
C ASN A 239 -16.91 -21.00 29.95
N ALA A 240 -16.19 -21.70 30.83
CA ALA A 240 -15.07 -22.56 30.51
C ALA A 240 -15.56 -23.82 29.79
N SER A 241 -14.73 -24.37 28.90
CA SER A 241 -14.73 -25.81 28.59
C SER A 241 -13.44 -26.19 27.88
N THR A 242 -12.56 -26.77 28.68
CA THR A 242 -11.52 -27.75 28.35
C THR A 242 -11.91 -28.76 27.27
N SER A 243 -10.97 -29.17 26.43
CA SER A 243 -10.61 -30.58 26.30
C SER A 243 -9.31 -30.77 25.55
N GLU A 244 -8.41 -31.47 26.23
CA GLU A 244 -7.20 -32.10 25.72
C GLU A 244 -7.57 -33.32 24.86
N THR A 245 -6.73 -33.63 23.87
CA THR A 245 -6.40 -34.99 23.38
C THR A 245 -5.24 -34.78 22.40
N SER A 246 -3.98 -34.98 22.80
CA SER A 246 -3.28 -36.25 23.00
C SER A 246 -3.24 -37.15 21.75
N SER A 247 -2.00 -37.47 21.38
CA SER A 247 -1.50 -38.76 20.87
C SER A 247 -1.33 -38.99 19.36
N GLN A 248 -0.04 -39.07 19.02
CA GLN A 248 0.64 -40.25 18.44
C GLN A 248 0.80 -40.38 16.92
N GLN A 249 2.08 -40.31 16.55
CA GLN A 249 2.84 -41.26 15.72
C GLN A 249 2.36 -41.52 14.29
N LYS A 250 3.25 -41.22 13.33
CA LYS A 250 4.06 -42.29 12.70
C LYS A 250 5.25 -41.69 11.94
N LYS A 251 6.43 -42.17 12.34
CA LYS A 251 7.67 -42.17 11.55
C LYS A 251 7.45 -43.08 10.34
N ALA A 252 7.92 -42.66 9.18
CA ALA A 252 8.28 -43.57 8.10
C ALA A 252 9.60 -43.08 7.49
N ASP A 253 10.64 -43.83 7.80
CA ASP A 253 11.93 -43.81 7.14
C ASP A 253 11.74 -44.06 5.64
N PHE A 254 12.30 -43.21 4.80
CA PHE A 254 12.51 -43.50 3.39
C PHE A 254 13.98 -43.31 3.05
N THR A 255 14.77 -44.33 3.33
CA THR A 255 16.09 -44.52 2.76
C THR A 255 15.92 -45.10 1.35
N ARG A 256 16.31 -44.32 0.32
CA ARG A 256 16.62 -44.88 -1.00
C ARG A 256 17.95 -44.33 -1.49
N THR A 257 18.95 -45.20 -1.37
CA THR A 257 20.28 -45.09 -1.94
C THR A 257 20.28 -45.35 -3.45
N HIS A 258 21.20 -44.64 -4.12
CA HIS A 258 21.88 -44.90 -5.40
C HIS A 258 21.08 -45.37 -6.62
N ASN A 259 21.19 -44.63 -7.74
CA ASN A 259 22.04 -45.12 -8.81
C ASN A 259 22.44 -44.03 -9.82
N THR A 260 23.69 -44.13 -10.25
CA THR A 260 24.35 -43.42 -11.34
C THR A 260 23.81 -43.88 -12.69
N LYS A 261 23.70 -42.97 -13.66
CA LYS A 261 24.03 -43.24 -15.06
C LYS A 261 24.15 -41.96 -15.88
N THR A 262 25.39 -41.70 -16.25
CA THR A 262 25.88 -40.97 -17.41
C THR A 262 25.03 -41.22 -18.66
N GLN A 263 24.55 -40.15 -19.29
CA GLN A 263 24.22 -40.16 -20.72
C GLN A 263 24.79 -38.90 -21.39
N SER A 264 25.47 -39.18 -22.49
CA SER A 264 26.17 -38.32 -23.43
C SER A 264 25.25 -37.33 -24.13
N SER A 265 25.65 -36.06 -24.18
CA SER A 265 25.04 -35.02 -25.02
C SER A 265 25.47 -35.15 -26.49
N PRO A 266 24.55 -35.09 -27.47
CA PRO A 266 24.89 -34.92 -28.87
C PRO A 266 25.02 -33.44 -29.27
N GLN A 267 25.77 -33.27 -30.34
CA GLN A 267 26.27 -32.05 -30.97
C GLN A 267 25.25 -30.91 -31.15
N GLN A 268 25.67 -29.68 -30.84
CA GLN A 268 24.98 -28.45 -31.20
C GLN A 268 25.17 -28.16 -32.70
N ASN A 269 24.05 -28.13 -33.43
CA ASN A 269 23.98 -27.64 -34.81
C ASN A 269 23.50 -26.18 -34.80
N THR A 270 24.38 -25.24 -35.13
CA THR A 270 24.11 -23.81 -35.16
C THR A 270 23.61 -23.39 -36.55
N GLN A 271 22.29 -23.30 -36.72
CA GLN A 271 21.70 -22.56 -37.84
C GLN A 271 21.23 -21.18 -37.36
N ARG A 272 21.98 -20.14 -37.77
CA ARG A 272 21.59 -18.73 -37.67
C ARG A 272 20.48 -18.44 -38.69
N GLY A 273 19.23 -18.39 -38.24
CA GLY A 273 18.12 -17.78 -38.97
C GLY A 273 17.96 -16.30 -38.59
N LYS A 274 18.20 -15.39 -39.53
CA LYS A 274 17.85 -13.96 -39.41
C LYS A 274 16.32 -13.82 -39.41
N GLN A 275 15.71 -13.42 -38.29
CA GLN A 275 14.33 -12.94 -38.29
C GLN A 275 14.31 -11.41 -38.30
N LYS A 276 13.54 -10.87 -39.25
CA LYS A 276 13.27 -9.44 -39.44
C LYS A 276 12.24 -8.99 -38.41
N ASN A 277 12.50 -7.85 -37.78
CA ASN A 277 11.56 -7.16 -36.91
C ASN A 277 10.46 -6.49 -37.75
N GLU A 278 9.21 -6.81 -37.47
CA GLU A 278 8.03 -6.02 -37.84
C GLU A 278 7.51 -5.33 -36.55
N PRO A 279 7.17 -4.03 -36.60
CA PRO A 279 6.68 -3.31 -35.42
C PRO A 279 5.19 -3.59 -35.17
N PHE A 280 4.86 -4.03 -33.96
CA PHE A 280 3.48 -4.00 -33.46
C PHE A 280 3.09 -2.54 -33.17
N ALA A 281 2.09 -2.05 -33.90
CA ALA A 281 1.42 -0.79 -33.62
C ALA A 281 0.31 -1.00 -32.57
N PHE A 282 0.29 -0.13 -31.57
CA PHE A 282 -0.88 0.21 -30.75
C PHE A 282 -1.11 1.71 -30.85
#